data_AF-A0A085Z1F0-F1
#
_entry.id   AF-A0A085Z1F0-F1
#
_cell.length_a   1.000
_cell.length_b   1.000
_cell.length_c   1.000
_cell.angle_alpha   90.00
_cell.angle_beta   90.00
_cell.angle_gamma   90.00
#
_symmetry.space_group_name_H-M   'P 1'
#
loop_
_entity.id
_entity.type
_entity.pdbx_description
1 polymer ?
#
loop_
_entity_poly.entity_id
_entity_poly.type
_entity_poly.pdbx_seq_one_letter_code
_entity_poly.pdbx_strand_id
1 'polypeptide(L)' 'MKNLKKLSRENLKSVKGGITQECASWWNSGQPYYKTEAACLQAVSVDNPDEIHSCHNECGRWYGF' A
#
# COMPACT_ATOMS: atom_id res chain seq x y z
N MET A 1 -29.23 -0.30 -19.42
CA MET A 1 -27.74 -0.25 -19.39
C MET A 1 -27.33 1.15 -18.97
N LYS A 2 -26.61 1.32 -17.86
CA LYS A 2 -26.24 2.64 -17.33
C LYS A 2 -25.28 3.33 -18.31
N ASN A 3 -25.67 4.51 -18.80
CA ASN A 3 -24.86 5.35 -19.67
C ASN A 3 -23.56 5.76 -18.95
N LEU A 4 -22.46 5.06 -19.22
CA LEU A 4 -21.12 5.48 -18.81
C LEU A 4 -20.75 6.71 -19.62
N LYS A 5 -20.94 7.89 -19.03
CA LYS A 5 -20.48 9.17 -19.59
C LYS A 5 -18.98 9.05 -19.86
N LYS A 6 -18.58 9.21 -21.13
CA LYS A 6 -17.17 9.26 -21.55
C LYS A 6 -16.48 10.37 -20.76
N LEU A 7 -15.63 10.01 -19.80
CA LEU A 7 -14.68 10.96 -19.20
C LEU A 7 -13.69 11.38 -20.30
N SER A 8 -13.84 12.58 -20.84
CA SER A 8 -12.81 13.19 -21.69
C SER A 8 -11.54 13.44 -20.89
N ARG A 9 -10.37 13.16 -21.50
CA ARG A 9 -9.01 13.26 -20.90
C ARG A 9 -8.71 14.63 -20.26
N GLU A 10 -9.45 15.67 -20.61
CA GLU A 10 -9.31 17.03 -20.07
C GLU A 10 -9.84 17.16 -18.63
N ASN A 11 -10.78 16.29 -18.22
CA ASN A 11 -11.29 16.20 -16.85
C ASN A 11 -10.52 15.19 -15.97
N LEU A 12 -9.47 14.54 -16.51
CA LEU A 12 -8.54 13.71 -15.73
C LEU A 12 -7.53 14.54 -14.93
N LYS A 13 -7.67 15.87 -14.89
CA LYS A 13 -6.85 16.72 -14.02
C LYS A 13 -7.20 16.45 -12.56
N SER A 14 -6.32 15.69 -11.92
CA SER A 14 -6.28 15.43 -10.47
C SER A 14 -7.53 14.76 -9.92
N VAL A 15 -7.71 13.47 -10.21
CA VAL A 15 -8.38 12.60 -9.24
C VAL A 15 -7.46 12.52 -8.01
N LYS A 16 -7.58 13.50 -7.11
CA LYS A 16 -7.03 13.46 -5.74
C LYS A 16 -7.76 12.34 -5.01
N GLY A 17 -7.28 11.11 -5.15
CA GLY A 17 -7.93 9.92 -4.62
C GLY A 17 -7.54 8.61 -5.30
N GLY A 18 -6.70 8.64 -6.34
CA GLY A 18 -6.10 7.43 -6.90
C GLY A 18 -4.94 6.92 -6.05
N ILE A 19 -4.78 5.61 -5.99
CA ILE A 19 -3.54 4.98 -5.52
C ILE A 19 -2.40 5.30 -6.51
N THR A 20 -1.22 5.67 -6.01
CA THR A 20 -0.05 5.85 -6.87
C THR A 20 0.40 4.50 -7.45
N GLN A 21 1.10 4.52 -8.59
CA GLN A 21 1.59 3.27 -9.20
C GLN A 21 2.55 2.51 -8.26
N GLU A 22 3.32 3.22 -7.46
CA GLU A 22 4.23 2.67 -6.44
C GLU A 22 3.43 1.87 -5.41
N CYS A 23 2.41 2.50 -4.84
CA CYS A 23 1.54 1.84 -3.88
C CYS A 23 0.77 0.67 -4.48
N ALA A 24 0.35 0.76 -5.75
CA ALA A 24 -0.29 -0.37 -6.43
C ALA A 24 0.66 -1.56 -6.59
N SER A 25 1.96 -1.30 -6.82
CA SER A 25 2.98 -2.32 -6.97
C SER A 25 3.19 -3.08 -5.65
N TRP A 26 3.27 -2.35 -4.53
CA TRP A 26 3.32 -2.93 -3.19
C TRP A 26 2.05 -3.66 -2.80
N TRP A 27 0.88 -3.13 -3.14
CA TRP A 27 -0.39 -3.79 -2.83
C TRP A 27 -0.56 -5.09 -3.61
N ASN A 28 0.12 -5.23 -4.75
CA ASN A 28 0.11 -6.42 -5.58
C ASN A 28 1.37 -7.31 -5.40
N SER A 29 2.26 -6.99 -4.46
CA SER A 29 3.48 -7.79 -4.21
C SER A 29 3.19 -9.13 -3.55
N GLY A 30 1.99 -9.32 -3.00
CA GLY A 30 1.61 -10.51 -2.25
C GLY A 30 2.23 -10.57 -0.84
N GLN A 31 2.99 -9.54 -0.44
CA GLN A 31 3.57 -9.47 0.90
C GLN A 31 2.51 -9.23 1.97
N PRO A 32 2.68 -9.80 3.17
CA PRO A 32 1.82 -9.51 4.30
C PRO A 32 1.93 -8.03 4.67
N TYR A 33 0.79 -7.42 4.99
CA TYR A 33 0.72 -6.03 5.39
C TYR A 33 -0.10 -5.84 6.66
N TYR A 34 0.24 -4.79 7.41
CA TYR A 34 -0.36 -4.44 8.68
C TYR A 34 -0.94 -3.03 8.62
N LYS A 35 -1.95 -2.76 9.45
CA LYS A 35 -2.62 -1.45 9.51
C LYS A 35 -1.82 -0.41 10.30
N THR A 36 -0.92 -0.85 11.17
CA THR A 36 -0.16 0.01 12.09
C THR A 36 1.28 -0.47 12.16
N GLU A 37 2.21 0.47 12.35
CA GLU A 37 3.64 0.20 12.52
C GLU A 37 3.90 -0.78 13.65
N ALA A 38 3.27 -0.57 14.82
CA ALA A 38 3.45 -1.43 15.98
C ALA A 38 3.10 -2.90 15.71
N ALA A 39 2.02 -3.16 14.96
CA ALA A 39 1.64 -4.51 14.57
C ALA A 39 2.62 -5.13 13.57
N CYS A 40 3.17 -4.31 12.66
CA CYS A 40 4.23 -4.75 11.76
C CYS A 40 5.48 -5.14 12.55
N LEU A 41 5.99 -4.25 13.40
CA LEU A 41 7.18 -4.47 14.22
C LEU A 41 7.03 -5.69 15.11
N GLN A 42 5.87 -5.88 15.75
CA GLN A 42 5.61 -7.07 16.55
C GLN A 42 5.67 -8.36 15.72
N ALA A 43 5.12 -8.36 14.51
CA ALA A 43 5.09 -9.55 13.68
C ALA A 43 6.49 -9.94 13.18
N VAL A 44 7.28 -8.98 12.70
CA VAL A 44 8.66 -9.25 12.24
C VAL A 44 9.56 -9.67 13.39
N SER A 45 9.38 -9.10 14.59
CA SER A 45 10.16 -9.45 15.79
C SER A 45 10.03 -10.92 16.22
N VAL A 46 8.93 -11.60 15.86
CA VAL A 46 8.62 -12.96 16.31
C VAL A 46 9.38 -14.01 15.48
N ASP A 47 9.67 -13.71 14.22
CA ASP A 47 10.26 -14.68 13.30
C ASP A 47 11.79 -14.80 13.46
N ASN A 48 12.57 -13.72 13.66
CA ASN A 48 14.05 -13.81 13.78
C ASN A 48 14.70 -12.69 14.63
N PRO A 49 14.88 -12.84 15.95
CA PRO A 49 15.28 -11.74 16.86
C PRO A 49 16.66 -11.08 16.61
N ASP A 50 17.48 -11.59 15.69
CA ASP A 50 18.82 -11.09 15.34
C ASP A 50 18.86 -10.30 14.01
N GLU A 51 17.77 -10.25 13.23
CA GLU A 51 17.71 -9.44 12.02
C GLU A 51 17.24 -8.01 12.30
N ILE A 52 17.78 -7.03 11.57
CA ILE A 52 17.33 -5.63 11.63
C ILE A 52 15.94 -5.58 11.01
N HIS A 53 14.92 -5.74 11.85
CA HIS A 53 13.55 -5.66 11.41
C HIS A 53 13.16 -4.22 11.11
N SER A 54 12.66 -3.98 9.91
CA SER A 54 12.16 -2.67 9.52
C SER A 54 10.76 -2.78 8.93
N CYS A 55 9.97 -1.74 9.16
CA CYS A 55 8.62 -1.63 8.62
C CYS A 55 8.55 -0.45 7.67
N HIS A 56 8.18 -0.71 6.41
CA HIS A 56 7.97 0.32 5.40
C HIS A 56 6.48 0.66 5.30
N ASN A 57 6.13 1.94 5.39
CA ASN A 57 4.76 2.39 5.14
C ASN A 57 4.58 2.74 3.66
N GLU A 58 3.70 2.00 2.98
CA GLU A 58 3.31 2.31 1.62
C GLU A 58 1.80 2.58 1.53
N CYS A 59 1.44 3.84 1.30
CA CYS A 59 0.06 4.32 1.20
C CYS A 59 -0.85 3.83 2.35
N GLY A 60 -0.35 3.89 3.60
CA GLY A 60 -1.14 3.53 4.78
C GLY A 60 -1.19 2.03 5.09
N ARG A 61 -0.35 1.22 4.44
CA ARG A 61 -0.10 -0.18 4.78
C ARG A 61 1.35 -0.36 5.19
N TRP A 62 1.59 -1.13 6.24
CA TRP A 62 2.92 -1.41 6.78
C TRP A 62 3.40 -2.78 6.33
N TYR A 63 4.55 -2.85 5.69
CA TYR A 63 5.17 -4.07 5.21
C TYR A 63 6.44 -4.34 6.02
N GLY A 64 6.64 -5.59 6.44
CA GLY A 64 7.82 -5.99 7.22
C GLY A 64 8.93 -6.55 6.32
N PHE A 65 10.18 -6.24 6.68
CA PHE A 65 11.42 -6.75 6.07
C PHE A 65 12.42 -7.11 7.16
#